data_AF-A0A077KM31-F1
#
_entry.id   AF-A0A077KM31-F1
#
_cell.length_a   1.000
_cell.length_b   1.000
_cell.length_c   1.000
_cell.angle_alpha   90.00
_cell.angle_beta   90.00
_cell.angle_gamma   90.00
#
_symmetry.space_group_name_H-M   'P 1'
#
loop_
_entity.id
_entity.type
_entity.pdbx_description
1 polymer ?
#
loop_
_entity_poly.entity_id
_entity_poly.type
_entity_poly.pdbx_seq_one_letter_code
_entity_poly.pdbx_strand_id
1 'polypeptide(L)'
;MIFVIGILVLLGIWFPKIGAVGGVLTALMSLVTLSFLVTTPEVYVPNLGGDYPTPQYGFPYLSGVGRLVVKDIIMMAGGLVLFSDNLKKVLKPSAQVF
;
A
#
# COMPACT_ATOMS: atom_id res chain seq x y z
N MET A 1 -3.28 -14.73 -2.17
CA MET A 1 -2.82 -13.53 -2.93
C MET A 1 -1.73 -12.79 -2.16
N ILE A 2 -2.01 -12.16 -1.01
CA ILE A 2 -1.02 -11.37 -0.25
C ILE A 2 0.24 -12.18 0.17
N PHE A 3 0.05 -13.43 0.61
CA PHE A 3 1.16 -14.31 1.00
C PHE A 3 2.13 -14.61 -0.16
N VAL A 4 1.59 -14.79 -1.36
CA VAL A 4 2.40 -15.04 -2.56
C VAL A 4 3.24 -13.81 -2.88
N ILE A 5 2.63 -12.62 -2.87
CA ILE A 5 3.34 -11.35 -3.08
C ILE A 5 4.43 -11.15 -2.02
N GLY A 6 4.14 -11.44 -0.75
CA GLY A 6 5.13 -11.38 0.33
C GLY A 6 6.30 -12.33 0.12
N ILE A 7 6.05 -13.55 -0.35
CA ILE A 7 7.11 -14.51 -0.70
C ILE A 7 7.93 -14.01 -1.88
N LEU A 8 7.32 -13.42 -2.92
CA LEU A 8 8.05 -12.84 -4.05
C LEU A 8 8.98 -11.70 -3.60
N VAL A 9 8.52 -10.85 -2.68
CA VAL A 9 9.34 -9.77 -2.11
C VAL A 9 10.51 -10.34 -1.30
N LEU A 10 10.27 -11.35 -0.46
CA LEU A 10 11.33 -12.04 0.31
C LEU A 10 12.36 -12.71 -0.60
N LEU A 11 11.90 -13.42 -1.64
CA LEU A 11 12.77 -14.01 -2.66
C LEU A 11 13.59 -12.97 -3.42
N GLY A 12 13.15 -11.71 -3.40
CA GLY A 12 13.87 -10.56 -3.93
C GLY A 12 15.23 -10.29 -3.32
N ILE A 13 15.47 -10.75 -2.08
CA ILE A 13 16.77 -10.60 -1.41
C ILE A 13 17.86 -11.35 -2.19
N TRP A 14 17.56 -12.57 -2.66
CA TRP A 14 18.49 -13.39 -3.44
C TRP A 14 18.35 -13.18 -4.95
N PHE A 15 17.12 -12.96 -5.43
CA PHE A 15 16.82 -12.81 -6.85
C PHE A 15 16.21 -11.42 -7.12
N PRO A 16 17.03 -10.40 -7.43
CA PRO A 16 16.54 -9.03 -7.57
C PRO A 16 15.49 -8.86 -8.67
N LYS A 17 15.51 -9.70 -9.73
CA LYS A 17 14.44 -9.70 -10.76
C LYS A 17 13.07 -10.06 -10.19
N ILE A 18 13.00 -11.09 -9.34
CA ILE A 18 11.76 -11.55 -8.71
C ILE A 18 11.30 -10.53 -7.66
N GLY A 19 12.25 -9.98 -6.90
CA GLY A 19 12.00 -8.92 -5.93
C GLY A 19 11.43 -7.64 -6.52
N ALA A 20 11.91 -7.24 -7.71
CA ALA A 20 11.36 -6.10 -8.43
C ALA A 20 9.88 -6.32 -8.79
N VAL A 21 9.54 -7.50 -9.32
CA VAL A 21 8.15 -7.86 -9.63
C VAL A 21 7.29 -7.89 -8.36
N GLY A 22 7.78 -8.48 -7.27
CA GLY A 22 7.09 -8.50 -5.98
C GLY A 22 6.84 -7.09 -5.42
N GLY A 23 7.83 -6.19 -5.53
CA GLY A 23 7.72 -4.79 -5.10
C GLY A 23 6.65 -4.01 -5.88
N VAL A 24 6.63 -4.14 -7.22
CA VAL A 24 5.59 -3.52 -8.06
C VAL A 24 4.21 -4.07 -7.74
N LEU A 25 4.08 -5.39 -7.61
CA LEU A 25 2.79 -6.00 -7.27
C LEU A 25 2.27 -5.52 -5.91
N THR A 26 3.16 -5.35 -4.92
CA THR A 26 2.81 -4.80 -3.60
C THR A 26 2.35 -3.35 -3.70
N ALA A 27 3.07 -2.53 -4.47
CA ALA A 27 2.72 -1.13 -4.68
C ALA A 27 1.38 -0.98 -5.41
N LEU A 28 1.16 -1.75 -6.47
CA LEU A 28 -0.10 -1.76 -7.22
C LEU A 28 -1.28 -2.21 -6.36
N MET A 29 -1.11 -3.29 -5.58
CA MET A 29 -2.16 -3.76 -4.68
C MET A 29 -2.52 -2.68 -3.65
N SER A 30 -1.53 -2.03 -3.05
CA SER A 30 -1.74 -0.94 -2.09
C SER A 30 -2.41 0.29 -2.73
N LEU A 31 -2.06 0.63 -3.97
CA LEU A 31 -2.66 1.72 -4.72
C LEU A 31 -4.14 1.46 -5.02
N VAL A 32 -4.49 0.22 -5.38
CA VAL A 32 -5.89 -0.18 -5.55
C VAL A 32 -6.66 -0.01 -4.24
N THR A 33 -6.13 -0.46 -3.10
CA THR A 33 -6.84 -0.25 -1.83
C THR A 33 -6.96 1.24 -1.49
N LEU A 34 -5.91 2.03 -1.71
CA LEU A 34 -5.93 3.47 -1.41
C LEU A 34 -6.91 4.23 -2.30
N SER A 35 -7.15 3.77 -3.52
CA SER A 35 -8.18 4.36 -4.39
C SER A 35 -9.57 4.36 -3.71
N PHE A 36 -9.85 3.41 -2.82
CA PHE A 36 -11.11 3.37 -2.09
C PHE A 36 -11.33 4.58 -1.18
N LEU A 37 -10.28 5.20 -0.64
CA LEU A 37 -10.42 6.44 0.14
C LEU A 37 -10.99 7.59 -0.68
N VAL A 38 -10.71 7.60 -1.98
CA VAL A 38 -11.13 8.69 -2.88
C VAL A 38 -12.45 8.34 -3.56
N THR A 39 -12.62 7.09 -4.01
CA THR A 39 -13.75 6.69 -4.84
C THR A 39 -14.99 6.27 -4.03
N THR A 40 -14.84 5.99 -2.73
CA THR A 40 -15.88 5.33 -1.92
C THR A 40 -16.25 6.22 -0.72
N PRO A 41 -17.41 6.91 -0.72
CA PRO A 41 -17.82 7.81 0.36
C PRO A 41 -18.11 7.11 1.70
N GLU A 42 -18.31 5.79 1.70
CA GLU A 42 -18.58 4.92 2.85
C GLU A 42 -17.39 4.81 3.82
N VAL A 43 -16.24 5.27 3.36
CA VAL A 43 -14.99 5.26 4.10
C VAL A 43 -14.93 6.43 5.10
N TYR A 44 -15.82 7.41 4.94
CA TYR A 44 -16.02 8.53 5.83
C TYR A 44 -17.15 8.25 6.83
N VAL A 45 -17.14 8.95 7.96
CA VAL A 45 -18.21 8.83 8.96
C VAL A 45 -19.53 9.34 8.36
N PRO A 46 -20.56 8.48 8.22
CA PRO A 46 -21.84 8.89 7.67
C PRO A 46 -22.58 9.82 8.66
N ASN A 47 -23.40 10.72 8.15
CA ASN A 47 -24.28 11.52 8.99
C ASN A 47 -25.38 10.62 9.56
N LEU A 48 -25.30 10.33 10.87
CA LEU A 48 -26.20 9.43 11.57
C LEU A 48 -27.57 10.06 11.93
N GLY A 49 -27.78 11.36 11.66
CA GLY A 49 -29.10 11.99 11.66
C GLY A 49 -29.92 11.89 12.96
N GLY A 50 -29.29 11.71 14.12
CA GLY A 50 -29.98 11.55 15.41
C GLY A 50 -30.29 12.88 16.12
N ASP A 51 -31.24 12.86 17.06
CA ASP A 51 -31.70 14.00 17.89
C ASP A 51 -30.62 14.56 18.85
N TYR A 52 -29.44 13.93 18.93
CA TYR A 52 -28.28 14.43 19.65
C TYR A 52 -27.32 15.11 18.68
N PRO A 53 -26.57 16.18 19.08
CA PRO A 53 -25.61 16.82 18.20
C PRO A 53 -24.63 15.78 17.67
N THR A 54 -24.75 15.43 16.39
CA THR A 54 -23.88 14.44 15.75
C THR A 54 -22.44 14.94 15.87
N PRO A 55 -21.56 14.22 16.59
CA PRO A 55 -20.17 14.62 16.70
C PRO A 55 -19.54 14.39 15.33
N GLN A 56 -19.26 15.48 14.61
CA GLN A 56 -18.36 15.57 13.46
C GLN A 56 -18.46 14.43 12.42
N TYR A 57 -19.18 14.67 11.33
CA TYR A 57 -19.37 13.74 10.21
C TYR A 57 -18.71 14.25 8.92
N GLY A 58 -18.49 13.35 7.95
CA GLY A 58 -17.88 13.69 6.66
C GLY A 58 -16.35 13.84 6.70
N PHE A 59 -15.77 14.43 5.66
CA PHE A 59 -14.32 14.65 5.56
C PHE A 59 -13.85 15.64 6.65
N PRO A 60 -12.75 15.40 7.38
CA PRO A 60 -11.72 14.36 7.24
C PRO A 60 -11.90 13.13 8.17
N TYR A 61 -13.10 12.89 8.71
CA TYR A 61 -13.34 11.82 9.69
C TYR A 61 -13.48 10.46 8.99
N LEU A 62 -12.48 9.59 9.21
CA LEU A 62 -12.44 8.24 8.67
C LEU A 62 -13.25 7.27 9.55
N SER A 63 -14.10 6.46 8.92
CA SER A 63 -14.76 5.33 9.55
C SER A 63 -13.74 4.25 9.93
N GLY A 64 -14.17 3.19 10.63
CA GLY A 64 -13.29 2.07 10.99
C GLY A 64 -12.62 1.44 9.75
N VAL A 65 -13.34 1.38 8.63
CA VAL A 65 -12.83 0.86 7.36
C VAL A 65 -11.77 1.79 6.77
N GLY A 66 -11.99 3.12 6.81
CA GLY A 66 -11.03 4.08 6.29
C GLY A 66 -9.68 4.07 6.99
N ARG A 67 -9.69 3.90 8.32
CA ARG A 67 -8.45 3.75 9.07
C ARG A 67 -7.67 2.49 8.69
N LEU A 68 -8.35 1.40 8.33
CA LEU A 68 -7.70 0.17 7.88
C LEU A 68 -7.04 0.31 6.52
N VAL A 69 -7.53 1.20 5.65
CA VAL A 69 -6.97 1.43 4.32
C VAL A 69 -5.75 2.35 4.36
N VAL A 70 -5.71 3.32 5.28
CA VAL A 70 -4.58 4.26 5.41
C VAL A 70 -3.23 3.55 5.62
N LYS A 71 -3.22 2.39 6.29
CA LYS A 71 -2.00 1.60 6.50
C LYS A 71 -1.32 1.20 5.17
N ASP A 72 -2.09 1.07 4.10
CA ASP A 72 -1.59 0.60 2.81
C ASP A 72 -0.65 1.63 2.16
N ILE A 73 -0.65 2.90 2.62
CA ILE A 73 0.38 3.90 2.24
C ILE A 73 1.79 3.39 2.58
N ILE A 74 1.96 2.78 3.76
CA ILE A 74 3.27 2.28 4.21
C ILE A 74 3.68 1.10 3.33
N MET A 75 2.73 0.24 2.95
CA MET A 75 2.97 -0.89 2.05
C MET A 75 3.31 -0.42 0.63
N MET A 76 2.67 0.64 0.13
CA MET A 76 2.99 1.25 -1.16
C MET A 76 4.41 1.83 -1.16
N ALA A 77 4.76 2.60 -0.13
CA ALA A 77 6.09 3.16 0.02
C ALA A 77 7.17 2.06 0.07
N GLY A 78 6.98 1.05 0.91
CA GLY A 78 7.89 -0.10 0.99
C GLY A 78 8.03 -0.84 -0.34
N GLY A 79 6.92 -1.11 -1.03
CA GLY A 79 6.92 -1.78 -2.33
C GLY A 79 7.70 -1.01 -3.41
N LEU A 80 7.54 0.31 -3.48
CA LEU A 80 8.25 1.17 -4.43
C LEU A 80 9.75 1.30 -4.13
N VAL A 81 10.13 1.37 -2.85
CA VAL A 81 11.54 1.41 -2.43
C VAL A 81 12.22 0.08 -2.81
N LEU A 82 11.62 -1.05 -2.45
CA LEU A 82 12.12 -2.39 -2.80
C LEU A 82 12.20 -2.58 -4.32
N PHE A 83 11.19 -2.12 -5.07
CA PHE A 83 11.24 -2.14 -6.53
C PHE A 83 12.41 -1.34 -7.08
N SER A 84 12.59 -0.11 -6.61
CA SER A 84 13.66 0.79 -7.06
C SER A 84 15.04 0.21 -6.79
N ASP A 85 15.24 -0.35 -5.59
CA ASP A 85 16.53 -0.94 -5.22
C ASP A 85 16.82 -2.24 -5.94
N ASN A 86 15.81 -3.09 -6.15
CA ASN A 86 15.96 -4.30 -6.94
C ASN A 86 16.19 -3.99 -8.43
N LEU A 87 15.54 -2.97 -8.99
CA LEU A 87 15.80 -2.50 -10.35
C LEU A 87 17.23 -2.00 -10.51
N LYS A 88 17.74 -1.20 -9.56
CA LYS A 88 19.14 -0.74 -9.58
C LYS A 88 20.11 -1.91 -9.62
N LYS A 89 19.87 -2.96 -8.82
CA LYS A 89 20.68 -4.18 -8.80
C LYS A 89 20.61 -4.95 -10.13
N VAL A 90 19.45 -4.95 -10.79
CA VAL A 90 19.29 -5.57 -12.12
C VAL A 90 20.00 -4.76 -13.22
N LEU A 91 19.90 -3.43 -13.18
CA LEU A 91 20.45 -2.54 -14.22
C LEU A 91 21.96 -2.29 -14.07
N LYS A 92 22.49 -2.32 -12.85
CA LYS A 92 23.92 -2.15 -12.53
C LYS A 92 24.43 -3.33 -11.70
N PRO A 93 24.73 -4.48 -12.33
CA PRO A 93 25.30 -5.64 -11.63
C PRO A 93 26.63 -5.32 -10.91
N SER A 94 27.41 -4.35 -11.40
CA SER A 94 28.73 -3.96 -10.84
C SER A 94 28.68 -3.18 -9.53
N ALA A 95 27.52 -2.75 -9.03
CA ALA A 95 27.40 -2.08 -7.73
C ALA A 95 27.07 -3.06 -6.59
N GLN A 96 27.50 -4.32 -6.72
CA GLN A 96 27.63 -5.26 -5.61
C GLN A 96 28.84 -4.83 -4.77
N VAL A 97 28.69 -3.75 -3.99
CA VAL A 97 29.56 -3.55 -2.84
C VAL A 97 28.98 -4.41 -1.73
N PHE A 98 29.83 -5.32 -1.26
CA PHE A 98 29.68 -6.23 -0.12
C PHE A 98 28.79 -5.70 1.01
#